data_AF-G4VGQ0-F1
#
_entry.id   AF-G4VGQ0-F1
#
_cell.length_a   1.000
_cell.length_b   1.000
_cell.length_c   1.000
_cell.angle_alpha   90.00
_cell.angle_beta   90.00
_cell.angle_gamma   90.00
#
_symmetry.space_group_name_H-M   'P 1'
#
loop_
_entity.id
_entity.type
_entity.pdbx_description
1 polymer ?
#
loop_
_entity_poly.entity_id
_entity_poly.type
_entity_poly.pdbx_seq_one_letter_code
_entity_poly.pdbx_strand_id
1 'polypeptide(L)'
;MKQGQTKDKGGTIRKTSKNDSKKEKEQNTKKNKFYELIARQKQMKNIKLEKKKAIEKKREERLHNRKERNISMQKLTRKGQPVMKHRIKLLLKQLCPGDS
;
A
#
# COMPACT_ATOMS: atom_id res chain seq x y z
N MET A 1 -18.11 -40.09 74.59
CA MET A 1 -17.08 -40.96 74.01
C MET A 1 -16.78 -40.49 72.58
N LYS A 2 -15.49 -40.23 72.27
CA LYS A 2 -14.73 -40.58 71.03
C LYS A 2 -15.52 -40.57 69.68
N GLN A 3 -15.10 -39.93 68.58
CA GLN A 3 -13.77 -39.64 68.04
C GLN A 3 -13.87 -38.48 67.03
N GLY A 4 -12.96 -37.51 67.11
CA GLY A 4 -12.68 -36.57 66.02
C GLY A 4 -11.34 -36.95 65.38
N GLN A 5 -11.35 -37.35 64.11
CA GLN A 5 -10.19 -37.37 63.22
C GLN A 5 -10.68 -37.29 61.76
N THR A 6 -10.66 -36.11 61.15
CA THR A 6 -10.63 -35.98 59.68
C THR A 6 -9.25 -35.47 59.30
N LYS A 7 -8.48 -36.35 58.65
CA LYS A 7 -7.13 -36.08 58.17
C LYS A 7 -7.18 -35.06 57.03
N ASP A 8 -6.76 -33.84 57.30
CA ASP A 8 -6.49 -32.85 56.26
C ASP A 8 -5.31 -33.32 55.41
N LYS A 9 -5.60 -33.58 54.14
CA LYS A 9 -4.61 -33.94 53.13
C LYS A 9 -3.71 -32.72 52.90
N GLY A 10 -2.49 -32.79 53.42
CA GLY A 10 -1.44 -31.80 53.23
C GLY A 10 -1.25 -31.47 51.75
N GLY A 11 -1.78 -30.31 51.35
CA GLY A 11 -1.62 -29.76 50.02
C GLY A 11 -0.17 -29.39 49.77
N THR A 12 0.44 -30.01 48.75
CA THR A 12 1.78 -29.70 48.28
C THR A 12 1.90 -28.21 47.97
N ILE A 13 2.78 -27.52 48.70
CA ILE A 13 3.08 -26.10 48.53
C ILE A 13 3.75 -25.91 47.15
N ARG A 14 2.97 -25.58 46.12
CA ARG A 14 3.50 -25.12 44.82
C ARG A 14 4.02 -23.69 44.95
N LYS A 15 5.32 -23.54 45.27
CA LYS A 15 6.06 -22.27 45.10
C LYS A 15 6.51 -22.13 43.64
N THR A 16 5.58 -21.88 42.73
CA THR A 16 5.89 -21.44 41.35
C THR A 16 4.88 -20.39 40.91
N SER A 17 5.07 -19.12 41.28
CA SER A 17 4.23 -18.02 40.78
C SER A 17 5.02 -16.83 40.24
N LYS A 18 6.29 -16.65 40.66
CA LYS A 18 7.11 -15.53 40.17
C LYS A 18 7.61 -15.74 38.72
N ASN A 19 7.83 -16.99 38.29
CA ASN A 19 8.33 -17.27 36.93
C ASN A 19 7.26 -17.17 35.85
N ASP A 20 5.98 -17.41 36.18
CA ASP A 20 4.90 -17.39 35.20
C ASP A 20 4.56 -15.97 34.76
N SER A 21 4.53 -15.01 35.71
CA SER A 21 4.29 -13.60 35.39
C SER A 21 5.35 -12.98 34.45
N LYS A 22 6.61 -13.40 34.54
CA LYS A 22 7.68 -12.93 33.64
C LYS A 22 7.51 -13.51 32.22
N LYS A 23 7.18 -14.81 32.12
CA LYS A 23 6.88 -15.47 30.84
C LYS A 23 5.64 -14.89 30.16
N GLU A 24 4.60 -14.60 30.91
CA GLU A 24 3.35 -14.00 30.39
C GLU A 24 3.61 -12.58 29.85
N LYS A 25 4.39 -11.75 30.56
CA LYS A 25 4.84 -10.44 30.06
C LYS A 25 5.63 -10.56 28.75
N GLU A 26 6.59 -11.49 28.67
CA GLU A 26 7.35 -11.73 27.44
C GLU A 26 6.46 -12.20 26.27
N GLN A 27 5.51 -13.12 26.51
CA GLN A 27 4.55 -13.56 25.50
C GLN A 27 3.67 -12.42 25.00
N ASN A 28 3.19 -11.56 25.91
CA ASN A 28 2.41 -10.37 25.55
C ASN A 28 3.22 -9.39 24.68
N THR A 29 4.52 -9.19 24.97
CA THR A 29 5.36 -8.35 24.09
C THR A 29 5.56 -8.95 22.70
N LYS A 30 5.71 -10.27 22.56
CA LYS A 30 5.81 -10.94 21.26
C LYS A 30 4.51 -10.81 20.45
N LYS A 31 3.36 -10.96 21.13
CA LYS A 31 2.03 -10.79 20.52
C LYS A 31 1.80 -9.36 20.03
N ASN A 32 2.19 -8.35 20.82
CA ASN A 32 2.09 -6.94 20.41
C ASN A 32 2.99 -6.65 19.19
N LYS A 33 4.25 -7.10 19.21
CA LYS A 33 5.16 -6.99 18.06
C LYS A 33 4.59 -7.65 16.80
N PHE A 34 3.94 -8.80 16.93
CA PHE A 34 3.28 -9.46 15.81
C PHE A 34 2.17 -8.59 15.21
N TYR A 35 1.28 -8.03 16.04
CA TYR A 35 0.23 -7.15 15.55
C TYR A 35 0.78 -5.87 14.90
N GLU A 36 1.84 -5.28 15.45
CA GLU A 36 2.53 -4.13 14.85
C GLU A 36 3.08 -4.46 13.46
N LEU A 37 3.70 -5.63 13.29
CA LEU A 37 4.21 -6.09 11.99
C LEU A 37 3.08 -6.30 10.98
N ILE A 38 1.96 -6.89 11.39
CA ILE A 38 0.77 -7.07 10.53
C ILE A 38 0.18 -5.71 10.13
N ALA A 39 0.08 -4.76 11.08
CA ALA A 39 -0.39 -3.42 10.80
C ALA A 39 0.51 -2.70 9.78
N ARG A 40 1.83 -2.80 9.97
CA ARG A 40 2.82 -2.23 9.03
C ARG A 40 2.72 -2.85 7.63
N GLN A 41 2.55 -4.18 7.54
CA GLN A 41 2.36 -4.87 6.25
C GLN A 41 1.09 -4.39 5.54
N LYS A 42 -0.02 -4.23 6.26
CA LYS A 42 -1.28 -3.69 5.71
C LYS A 42 -1.09 -2.27 5.18
N GLN A 43 -0.44 -1.39 5.95
CA GLN A 43 -0.12 -0.03 5.50
C GLN A 43 0.72 -0.02 4.23
N MET A 44 1.79 -0.83 4.18
CA MET A 44 2.64 -0.93 2.98
C MET A 44 1.87 -1.43 1.75
N LYS A 45 0.94 -2.38 1.92
CA LYS A 45 0.08 -2.87 0.83
C LYS A 45 -0.81 -1.74 0.29
N ASN A 46 -1.41 -0.94 1.16
CA ASN A 46 -2.25 0.18 0.77
C ASN A 46 -1.45 1.25 0.00
N ILE A 47 -0.27 1.63 0.50
CA ILE A 47 0.62 2.59 -0.19
C ILE A 47 1.01 2.09 -1.59
N LYS A 48 1.34 0.80 -1.72
CA LYS A 48 1.67 0.20 -3.04
C LYS A 48 0.47 0.26 -3.99
N LEU A 49 -0.73 -0.03 -3.50
CA LEU A 49 -1.95 0.01 -4.29
C LEU A 49 -2.25 1.44 -4.79
N GLU A 50 -2.12 2.44 -3.92
CA GLU A 50 -2.30 3.85 -4.28
C GLU A 50 -1.28 4.32 -5.32
N LYS A 51 0.00 3.97 -5.13
CA LYS A 51 1.05 4.26 -6.13
C LYS A 51 0.74 3.61 -7.47
N LYS A 52 0.27 2.36 -7.48
CA LYS A 52 -0.12 1.67 -8.72
C LYS A 52 -1.27 2.41 -9.42
N LYS A 53 -2.34 2.76 -8.69
CA LYS A 53 -3.47 3.54 -9.22
C LYS A 53 -3.02 4.89 -9.79
N ALA A 54 -2.14 5.60 -9.10
CA ALA A 54 -1.61 6.89 -9.58
C ALA A 54 -0.77 6.74 -10.86
N ILE A 55 0.01 5.67 -10.98
CA ILE A 55 0.80 5.37 -12.19
C ILE A 55 -0.13 4.99 -13.35
N GLU A 56 -1.15 4.19 -13.08
CA GLU A 56 -2.15 3.75 -14.06
C GLU A 56 -2.93 4.93 -14.62
N LYS A 57 -3.43 5.83 -13.75
CA LYS A 57 -4.05 7.09 -14.17
C LYS A 57 -3.14 7.93 -15.07
N LYS A 58 -1.87 8.11 -14.70
CA LYS A 58 -0.89 8.82 -15.54
C LYS A 58 -0.63 8.11 -16.88
N ARG A 59 -0.75 6.78 -16.96
CA ARG A 59 -0.61 6.02 -18.21
C ARG A 59 -1.80 6.27 -19.12
N GLU A 60 -3.01 6.24 -18.58
CA GLU A 60 -4.25 6.53 -19.29
C GLU A 60 -4.26 7.97 -19.84
N GLU A 61 -3.92 8.95 -19.00
CA GLU A 61 -3.79 10.37 -19.41
C GLU A 61 -2.77 10.54 -20.55
N ARG A 62 -1.59 9.90 -20.45
CA ARG A 62 -0.59 9.93 -21.53
C ARG A 62 -1.09 9.29 -22.80
N LEU A 63 -1.83 8.17 -22.71
CA LEU A 63 -2.37 7.48 -23.88
C LEU A 63 -3.45 8.34 -24.56
N HIS A 64 -4.37 8.92 -23.78
CA HIS A 64 -5.38 9.85 -24.26
C HIS A 64 -4.74 11.05 -24.98
N ASN A 65 -3.77 11.71 -24.33
CA ASN A 65 -3.06 12.84 -24.93
C ASN A 65 -2.29 12.47 -26.22
N ARG A 66 -1.80 11.22 -26.33
CA ARG A 66 -1.21 10.72 -27.57
C ARG A 66 -2.25 10.52 -28.67
N LYS A 67 -3.43 9.97 -28.35
CA LYS A 67 -4.53 9.80 -29.31
C LYS A 67 -5.02 11.14 -29.85
N GLU A 68 -5.32 12.10 -28.97
CA GLU A 68 -5.74 13.46 -29.35
C GLU A 68 -4.69 14.18 -30.20
N ARG A 69 -3.41 14.04 -29.84
CA ARG A 69 -2.30 14.56 -30.63
C ARG A 69 -2.25 13.91 -32.01
N ASN A 70 -2.41 12.60 -32.12
CA ASN A 70 -2.37 11.92 -33.41
C ASN A 70 -3.52 12.37 -34.32
N ILE A 71 -4.74 12.46 -33.77
CA ILE A 71 -5.92 12.97 -34.48
C ILE A 71 -5.67 14.40 -34.98
N SER A 72 -5.25 15.30 -34.09
CA SER A 72 -5.00 16.70 -34.46
C SER A 72 -3.84 16.87 -35.44
N MET A 73 -2.83 15.99 -35.42
CA MET A 73 -1.69 16.00 -36.35
C MET A 73 -2.02 15.40 -37.72
N GLN A 74 -3.07 14.60 -37.84
CA GLN A 74 -3.47 13.95 -39.09
C GLN A 74 -4.20 14.89 -40.06
N LYS A 75 -4.05 16.21 -39.94
CA LYS A 75 -4.58 17.12 -40.97
C LYS A 75 -3.94 16.79 -42.32
N LEU A 76 -4.77 16.41 -43.28
CA LEU A 76 -4.36 16.10 -44.65
C LEU A 76 -4.72 17.26 -45.58
N THR A 77 -3.90 17.43 -46.61
CA THR A 77 -4.22 18.28 -47.77
C THR A 77 -5.36 17.67 -48.58
N ARG A 78 -5.93 18.41 -49.55
CA ARG A 78 -6.92 17.89 -50.50
C ARG A 78 -6.43 16.64 -51.27
N LYS A 79 -5.11 16.46 -51.40
CA LYS A 79 -4.47 15.29 -52.03
C LYS A 79 -4.13 14.16 -51.04
N GLY A 80 -4.55 14.25 -49.77
CA GLY A 80 -4.28 13.24 -48.74
C GLY A 80 -2.89 13.32 -48.08
N GLN A 81 -2.03 14.29 -48.46
CA GLN A 81 -0.69 14.43 -47.86
C GLN A 81 -0.76 15.11 -46.48
N PRO A 82 0.06 14.71 -45.48
CA PRO A 82 0.10 15.39 -44.19
C PRO A 82 0.49 16.87 -44.31
N VAL A 83 -0.25 17.76 -43.65
CA VAL A 83 0.07 19.19 -43.64
C VAL A 83 1.24 19.45 -42.69
N MET A 84 2.47 19.42 -43.21
CA MET A 84 3.71 19.55 -42.42
C MET A 84 3.77 20.84 -41.61
N LYS A 85 3.32 21.99 -42.15
CA LYS A 85 3.27 23.27 -41.42
C LYS A 85 2.44 23.19 -40.14
N HIS A 86 1.27 22.56 -40.21
CA HIS A 86 0.39 22.35 -39.06
C HIS A 86 1.05 21.41 -38.04
N ARG A 87 1.69 20.33 -38.53
CA ARG A 87 2.42 19.39 -37.69
C ARG A 87 3.57 20.06 -36.93
N ILE A 88 4.40 20.84 -37.62
CA ILE A 88 5.51 21.60 -37.02
C ILE A 88 4.98 22.59 -35.97
N LYS A 89 3.92 23.35 -36.29
CA LYS A 89 3.30 24.29 -35.34
C LYS A 89 2.85 23.59 -34.05
N LEU A 90 2.22 22.41 -34.16
CA LEU A 90 1.79 21.62 -33.00
C LEU A 90 2.98 21.07 -32.20
N LEU A 91 4.07 20.67 -32.86
CA LEU A 91 5.29 20.21 -32.19
C LEU A 91 5.99 21.34 -31.44
N LEU A 92 6.12 22.52 -32.07
CA LEU A 92 6.73 23.69 -31.43
C LEU A 92 5.95 24.12 -30.18
N LYS A 93 4.61 24.14 -30.25
CA LYS A 93 3.76 24.43 -29.08
C LYS A 93 3.96 23.43 -27.92
N GLN A 94 4.33 22.18 -28.21
CA GLN A 94 4.61 21.17 -27.18
C GLN A 94 5.99 21.36 -26.52
N LEU A 95 6.97 21.88 -27.26
CA LEU A 95 8.31 22.14 -26.75
C LEU A 95 8.39 23.45 -25.96
N CYS A 96 7.63 24.47 -26.38
CA CYS A 96 7.57 25.79 -25.75
C CYS A 96 6.14 26.12 -25.30
N PRO A 97 5.63 25.51 -24.20
CA PRO A 97 4.32 25.86 -23.66
C PRO A 97 4.39 27.22 -22.95
N GLY A 98 4.36 28.31 -23.71
CA GLY A 98 4.43 29.68 -23.21
C GLY A 98 4.56 30.74 -24.29
N ASP A 99 5.11 30.38 -25.46
CA ASP A 99 5.46 31.35 -26.52
C ASP A 99 4.34 31.57 -27.56
N SER A 100 3.07 31.50 -27.16
CA SER A 100 1.95 31.77 -28.08
C SER A 100 0.79 32.48 -27.43
#